data_AF-A0A157ZVL4-F1
#
_entry.id   AF-A0A157ZVL4-F1
#
_cell.length_a   1.000
_cell.length_b   1.000
_cell.length_c   1.000
_cell.angle_alpha   90.00
_cell.angle_beta   90.00
_cell.angle_gamma   90.00
#
_symmetry.space_group_name_H-M   'P 1'
#
loop_
_entity.id
_entity.type
_entity.pdbx_description
1 polymer ?
#
loop_
_entity_poly.entity_id
_entity_poly.type
_entity_poly.pdbx_seq_one_letter_code
_entity_poly.pdbx_strand_id
1 'polypeptide(L)'
;MNNFVGKCAVIAALSGLAGFATQASADVVGNAKAAEGKVAMCIGCHGIPGYRTAYPEVYEVPMLGGQNAQYIANALHAYKKGDRHFDTMRAIATTLSDQDIADIAAYYAAQTPQSKNNPDK
;
A
#
# COMPACT_ATOMS: atom_id res chain seq x y z
N MET A 1 -46.96 -51.36 20.55
CA MET A 1 -47.35 -49.95 20.44
C MET A 1 -46.43 -49.15 21.36
N ASN A 2 -45.43 -48.51 20.76
CA ASN A 2 -44.84 -47.22 21.15
C ASN A 2 -44.83 -46.83 22.64
N ASN A 3 -43.66 -46.76 23.28
CA ASN A 3 -42.90 -45.50 23.30
C ASN A 3 -41.55 -45.60 24.04
N PHE A 4 -40.63 -44.80 23.52
CA PHE A 4 -39.18 -44.78 23.66
C PHE A 4 -38.73 -44.35 25.06
N VAL A 5 -37.82 -45.12 25.65
CA VAL A 5 -37.13 -44.84 26.91
C VAL A 5 -36.26 -43.58 26.76
N GLY A 6 -36.51 -42.60 27.62
CA GLY A 6 -35.65 -41.43 27.80
C GLY A 6 -34.27 -41.83 28.34
N LYS A 7 -33.21 -41.34 27.69
CA LYS A 7 -31.86 -41.36 28.23
C LYS A 7 -31.39 -39.94 28.49
N CYS A 8 -31.13 -39.69 29.76
CA CYS A 8 -30.40 -38.55 30.28
C CYS A 8 -29.03 -38.41 29.59
N ALA A 9 -28.73 -37.15 29.29
CA ALA A 9 -27.44 -36.46 29.33
C ALA A 9 -26.18 -37.32 29.55
N VAL A 10 -25.19 -37.15 28.67
CA VAL A 10 -23.85 -36.72 29.08
C VAL A 10 -23.30 -35.79 28.01
N ILE A 11 -23.14 -34.52 28.38
CA ILE A 11 -22.40 -33.50 27.64
C ILE A 11 -20.91 -33.84 27.79
N ALA A 12 -20.28 -34.38 26.74
CA ALA A 12 -18.83 -34.48 26.69
C ALA A 12 -18.28 -33.15 26.11
N ALA A 13 -18.06 -32.19 27.00
CA ALA A 13 -17.33 -30.97 26.67
C ALA A 13 -15.86 -31.33 26.40
N LEU A 14 -15.48 -31.43 25.12
CA LEU A 14 -14.07 -31.43 24.72
C LEU A 14 -13.55 -29.99 24.81
N SER A 15 -12.93 -29.68 25.94
CA SER A 15 -12.09 -28.50 26.15
C SER A 15 -10.86 -28.59 25.22
N GLY A 16 -10.98 -28.03 24.01
CA GLY A 16 -9.82 -27.75 23.18
C GLY A 16 -9.07 -26.55 23.74
N LEU A 17 -7.88 -26.77 24.32
CA LEU A 17 -6.91 -25.71 24.53
C LEU A 17 -6.44 -25.23 23.15
N ALA A 18 -7.12 -24.23 22.60
CA ALA A 18 -6.62 -23.49 21.45
C ALA A 18 -5.41 -22.67 21.92
N GLY A 19 -4.21 -23.13 21.57
CA GLY A 19 -2.99 -22.36 21.77
C GLY A 19 -3.07 -21.04 21.02
N PHE A 20 -2.79 -19.94 21.72
CA PHE A 20 -2.59 -18.64 21.09
C PHE A 20 -1.29 -18.70 20.29
N ALA A 21 -1.39 -18.98 18.99
CA ALA A 21 -0.28 -18.75 18.07
C ALA A 21 -0.04 -17.24 17.99
N THR A 22 1.11 -16.78 18.49
CA THR A 22 1.58 -15.41 18.27
C THR A 22 1.88 -15.27 16.78
N GLN A 23 0.97 -14.65 16.03
CA GLN A 23 1.20 -14.30 14.64
C GLN A 23 2.26 -13.19 14.61
N ALA A 24 3.49 -13.55 14.26
CA ALA A 24 4.52 -12.55 13.96
C ALA A 24 4.06 -11.75 12.74
N SER A 25 3.86 -10.44 12.90
CA SER A 25 3.66 -9.55 11.77
C SER A 25 4.94 -9.59 10.93
N ALA A 26 4.84 -10.01 9.67
CA ALA A 26 5.97 -9.92 8.75
C ALA A 26 6.36 -8.44 8.60
N ASP A 27 7.66 -8.15 8.60
CA ASP A 27 8.16 -6.81 8.34
C ASP A 27 7.76 -6.37 6.91
N VAL A 28 7.35 -5.11 6.78
CA VAL A 28 7.02 -4.50 5.49
C VAL A 28 8.32 -4.21 4.75
N VAL A 29 8.61 -5.02 3.73
CA VAL A 29 9.80 -4.88 2.87
C VAL A 29 9.35 -4.58 1.45
N GLY A 30 9.84 -3.49 0.87
CA GLY A 30 9.44 -3.06 -0.47
C GLY A 30 9.95 -3.96 -1.59
N ASN A 31 9.08 -4.27 -2.55
CA ASN A 31 9.37 -5.03 -3.76
C ASN A 31 9.01 -4.20 -5.01
N ALA A 32 10.02 -3.67 -5.68
CA ALA A 32 9.85 -2.85 -6.88
C ALA A 32 9.04 -3.56 -7.99
N LYS A 33 9.17 -4.89 -8.14
CA LYS A 33 8.46 -5.65 -9.16
C LYS A 33 6.95 -5.75 -8.86
N ALA A 34 6.59 -5.84 -7.58
CA ALA A 34 5.19 -5.87 -7.15
C ALA A 34 4.47 -4.53 -7.41
N ALA A 35 5.21 -3.42 -7.50
CA ALA A 35 4.66 -2.10 -7.74
C ALA A 35 4.19 -1.84 -9.18
N GLU A 36 4.59 -2.67 -10.17
CA GLU A 36 4.38 -2.36 -11.60
C GLU A 36 2.92 -2.07 -11.98
N GLY A 37 1.96 -2.78 -11.36
CA GLY A 37 0.53 -2.54 -11.59
C GLY A 37 -0.02 -1.28 -10.90
N LYS A 38 0.62 -0.84 -9.81
CA LYS A 38 0.19 0.33 -9.02
C LYS A 38 0.80 1.63 -9.53
N VAL A 39 2.04 1.57 -10.03
CA VAL A 39 2.79 2.73 -10.52
C VAL A 39 2.10 3.45 -11.69
N ALA A 40 1.25 2.76 -12.46
CA ALA A 40 0.49 3.37 -13.56
C ALA A 40 -0.31 4.62 -13.11
N MET A 41 -0.88 4.63 -11.90
CA MET A 41 -1.61 5.79 -11.38
C MET A 41 -0.68 6.97 -11.08
N CYS A 42 0.55 6.69 -10.66
CA CYS A 42 1.54 7.69 -10.28
C CYS A 42 2.08 8.41 -11.51
N ILE A 43 2.32 7.67 -12.60
CA ILE A 43 2.83 8.20 -13.89
C ILE A 43 1.87 9.22 -14.48
N GLY A 44 0.55 9.03 -14.32
CA GLY A 44 -0.46 9.92 -14.89
C GLY A 44 -0.33 11.39 -14.47
N CYS A 45 0.31 11.66 -13.32
CA CYS A 45 0.67 13.02 -12.92
C CYS A 45 2.18 13.22 -12.93
N HIS A 46 2.95 12.34 -12.28
CA HIS A 46 4.39 12.51 -12.02
C HIS A 46 5.30 12.14 -13.19
N GLY A 47 4.74 11.63 -14.30
CA GLY A 47 5.46 11.22 -15.50
C GLY A 47 5.14 12.06 -16.72
N ILE A 48 4.63 13.29 -16.55
CA ILE A 48 4.39 14.25 -17.65
C ILE A 48 5.66 15.08 -17.89
N PRO A 49 6.07 15.33 -19.15
CA PRO A 49 7.19 16.21 -19.49
C PRO A 49 7.20 17.53 -18.74
N GLY A 50 8.35 17.89 -18.16
CA GLY A 50 8.51 19.08 -17.34
C GLY A 50 7.82 19.01 -15.96
N TYR A 51 7.35 17.82 -15.56
CA TYR A 51 6.68 17.56 -14.28
C TYR A 51 5.55 18.54 -13.96
N ARG A 52 4.71 18.82 -14.96
CA ARG A 52 3.56 19.69 -14.83
C ARG A 52 2.30 18.97 -15.26
N THR A 53 1.23 19.16 -14.50
CA THR A 53 -0.08 18.60 -14.81
C THR A 53 -1.14 19.69 -14.73
N ALA A 54 -2.26 19.50 -15.43
CA ALA A 54 -3.34 20.47 -15.50
C ALA A 54 -4.51 20.02 -14.61
N TYR A 55 -4.67 20.60 -13.40
CA TYR A 55 -5.95 20.59 -12.66
C TYR A 55 -5.91 21.39 -11.33
N PRO A 56 -6.79 22.39 -11.07
CA PRO A 56 -7.67 23.11 -12.00
C PRO A 56 -6.91 24.11 -12.90
N GLU A 57 -5.64 24.37 -12.58
CA GLU A 57 -4.69 25.14 -13.39
C GLU A 57 -3.42 24.30 -13.60
N VAL A 58 -2.46 24.77 -14.39
CA VAL A 58 -1.18 24.06 -14.55
C VAL A 58 -0.34 24.22 -13.29
N TYR A 59 -0.01 23.12 -12.63
CA TYR A 59 0.83 23.11 -11.43
C TYR A 59 1.99 22.11 -11.57
N GLU A 60 3.02 22.31 -10.75
CA GLU A 60 4.19 21.43 -10.69
C GLU A 60 3.91 20.23 -9.78
N VAL A 61 4.38 19.06 -10.22
CA VAL A 61 4.41 17.84 -9.44
C VAL A 61 5.85 17.42 -9.18
N PRO A 62 6.17 16.83 -8.02
CA PRO A 62 7.54 16.44 -7.73
C PRO A 62 7.96 15.24 -8.59
N MET A 63 9.22 15.24 -9.03
CA MET A 63 9.88 14.08 -9.61
C MET A 63 9.99 12.97 -8.54
N LEU A 64 9.58 11.75 -8.89
CA LEU A 64 9.64 10.59 -8.01
C LEU A 64 10.86 9.69 -8.27
N GLY A 65 11.26 9.55 -9.54
CA GLY A 65 12.35 8.66 -9.94
C GLY A 65 13.68 9.07 -9.30
N GLY A 66 14.41 8.10 -8.75
CA GLY A 66 15.69 8.30 -8.08
C GLY A 66 15.61 8.92 -6.68
N GLN A 67 14.41 9.20 -6.18
CA GLN A 67 14.22 9.71 -4.83
C GLN A 67 14.40 8.60 -3.79
N ASN A 68 14.89 8.94 -2.60
CA ASN A 68 15.09 8.00 -1.52
C ASN A 68 13.77 7.26 -1.14
N ALA A 69 13.83 5.93 -1.03
CA ALA A 69 12.66 5.10 -0.73
C ALA A 69 11.98 5.49 0.60
N GLN A 70 12.76 5.72 1.66
CA GLN A 70 12.21 6.12 2.95
C GLN A 70 11.49 7.47 2.87
N TYR A 71 12.02 8.41 2.09
CA TYR A 71 11.36 9.70 1.87
C TYR A 71 10.00 9.53 1.17
N ILE A 72 9.93 8.73 0.11
CA ILE A 72 8.67 8.46 -0.61
C ILE A 72 7.66 7.80 0.33
N ALA A 73 8.09 6.77 1.07
CA ALA A 73 7.22 6.07 2.02
C ALA A 73 6.70 7.03 3.10
N ASN A 74 7.57 7.84 3.69
CA ASN A 74 7.19 8.84 4.69
C ASN A 74 6.19 9.87 4.13
N ALA A 75 6.41 10.35 2.91
CA ALA A 75 5.50 11.30 2.27
C ALA A 75 4.11 10.69 2.02
N LEU A 76 4.04 9.45 1.51
CA LEU A 76 2.77 8.75 1.29
C LEU A 76 2.04 8.47 2.61
N HIS A 77 2.74 8.01 3.64
CA HIS A 77 2.16 7.85 4.97
C HIS A 77 1.67 9.18 5.57
N ALA A 78 2.42 10.27 5.37
CA ALA A 78 2.02 11.60 5.84
C ALA A 78 0.75 12.11 5.12
N TYR A 79 0.63 11.89 3.80
CA TYR A 79 -0.61 12.19 3.08
C TYR A 79 -1.78 11.32 3.57
N LYS A 80 -1.56 10.01 3.77
CA LYS A 80 -2.56 9.06 4.27
C LYS A 80 -3.08 9.45 5.66
N LYS A 81 -2.19 9.90 6.55
CA LYS A 81 -2.52 10.36 7.91
C LYS A 81 -3.10 11.79 7.97
N GLY A 82 -2.85 12.60 6.95
CA GLY A 82 -3.23 14.01 6.91
C GLY A 82 -2.17 14.97 7.46
N ASP A 83 -0.99 14.48 7.86
CA ASP A 83 0.14 15.30 8.32
C ASP A 83 0.69 16.18 7.18
N ARG A 84 0.61 15.67 5.94
CA ARG A 84 0.97 16.41 4.72
C ARG A 84 -0.29 16.71 3.92
N HIS A 85 -0.47 17.98 3.55
CA HIS A 85 -1.71 18.48 2.96
C HIS A 85 -1.58 18.58 1.44
N PHE A 86 -2.39 17.81 0.71
CA PHE A 86 -2.74 17.99 -0.70
C PHE A 86 -3.84 16.98 -1.05
N ASP A 87 -5.06 17.45 -1.32
CA ASP A 87 -6.25 16.58 -1.37
C ASP A 87 -6.14 15.46 -2.40
N THR A 88 -5.60 15.75 -3.58
CA THR A 88 -5.37 14.75 -4.62
C THR A 88 -4.43 13.64 -4.15
N MET A 89 -3.30 13.98 -3.51
CA MET A 89 -2.36 12.98 -3.02
C MET A 89 -2.88 12.24 -1.79
N ARG A 90 -3.68 12.88 -0.94
CA ARG A 90 -4.39 12.20 0.16
C ARG A 90 -5.37 11.17 -0.39
N ALA A 91 -6.18 11.53 -1.39
CA ALA A 91 -7.11 10.62 -2.04
C ALA A 91 -6.38 9.39 -2.59
N ILE A 92 -5.23 9.57 -3.26
CA ILE A 92 -4.39 8.46 -3.72
C ILE A 92 -3.85 7.65 -2.54
N ALA A 93 -3.18 8.29 -1.57
CA ALA A 93 -2.47 7.61 -0.49
C ALA A 93 -3.39 6.78 0.41
N THR A 94 -4.65 7.18 0.60
CA THR A 94 -5.64 6.41 1.37
C THR A 94 -6.06 5.09 0.73
N THR A 95 -5.83 4.92 -0.57
CA THR A 95 -6.11 3.65 -1.28
C THR A 95 -4.97 2.63 -1.17
N LEU A 96 -3.81 3.04 -0.64
CA LEU A 96 -2.60 2.23 -0.59
C LEU A 96 -2.50 1.49 0.76
N SER A 97 -2.20 0.21 0.71
CA SER A 97 -1.71 -0.53 1.88
C SER A 97 -0.29 -0.11 2.23
N ASP A 98 0.19 -0.48 3.42
CA ASP A 98 1.57 -0.17 3.81
C ASP A 98 2.58 -0.94 2.95
N GLN A 99 2.21 -2.14 2.47
CA GLN A 99 2.99 -2.88 1.48
C GLN A 99 3.02 -2.18 0.13
N ASP A 100 1.89 -1.66 -0.36
CA ASP A 100 1.87 -0.87 -1.61
C ASP A 100 2.81 0.34 -1.52
N ILE A 101 2.81 1.03 -0.38
CA ILE A 101 3.68 2.20 -0.13
C ILE A 101 5.16 1.79 -0.19
N ALA A 102 5.53 0.68 0.44
CA ALA A 102 6.90 0.18 0.42
C ALA A 102 7.33 -0.28 -0.99
N ASP A 103 6.45 -0.95 -1.72
CA ASP A 103 6.71 -1.42 -3.09
C ASP A 103 6.91 -0.24 -4.05
N ILE A 104 6.04 0.77 -3.98
CA ILE A 104 6.12 2.00 -4.79
C ILE A 104 7.40 2.78 -4.46
N ALA A 105 7.74 2.90 -3.17
CA ALA A 105 8.97 3.55 -2.73
C ALA A 105 10.22 2.85 -3.27
N ALA A 106 10.27 1.51 -3.19
CA ALA A 106 11.36 0.72 -3.74
C ALA A 106 11.46 0.86 -5.27
N TYR A 107 10.32 0.88 -5.97
CA TYR A 107 10.28 1.05 -7.41
C TYR A 107 10.87 2.37 -7.87
N TYR A 108 10.45 3.48 -7.28
CA TYR A 108 10.93 4.81 -7.68
C TYR A 108 12.36 5.08 -7.25
N ALA A 109 12.80 4.56 -6.09
CA ALA A 109 14.18 4.68 -5.65
C ALA A 109 15.18 3.97 -6.57
N ALA A 110 14.75 2.89 -7.22
CA ALA A 110 15.58 2.16 -8.19
C ALA A 110 15.69 2.86 -9.56
N GLN A 111 14.93 3.93 -9.80
CA GLN A 111 14.98 4.63 -11.08
C GLN A 111 16.21 5.52 -11.22
N THR A 112 16.70 5.57 -12.45
CA THR A 112 17.78 6.44 -12.93
C THR A 112 17.24 7.45 -13.94
N PRO A 113 18.01 8.49 -14.32
CA PRO A 113 17.64 9.37 -15.42
C PRO A 113 17.23 8.61 -16.69
N GLN A 114 17.82 7.43 -16.93
CA GLN A 114 17.60 6.56 -18.09
C GLN A 114 16.45 5.54 -17.91
N SER A 115 15.66 5.60 -16.83
CA SER A 115 14.54 4.67 -16.61
C SER A 115 13.27 5.05 -17.38
N LYS A 116 12.65 4.11 -18.12
CA LYS A 116 11.54 4.33 -19.08
C LYS A 116 10.47 5.36 -18.69
N ASN A 117 10.09 5.45 -17.41
CA ASN A 117 9.02 6.33 -16.91
C ASN A 117 9.52 7.68 -16.37
N ASN A 118 10.79 8.03 -16.59
CA ASN A 118 11.29 9.39 -16.41
C ASN A 118 10.84 10.26 -17.59
N PRO A 119 10.02 11.32 -17.37
CA PRO A 119 9.50 12.19 -18.44
C PRO A 119 10.54 13.08 -19.12
N ASP A 120 11.70 13.30 -18.49
CA ASP A 120 12.74 14.19 -19.01
C ASP A 120 13.81 13.42 -19.81
N LYS A 121 13.41 12.35 -20.48
CA LYS A 121 14.32 11.43 -21.16
C LYS A 121 14.01 11.28 -22.64
#